data_AF-A0A9D6T0T7-F1
#
_entry.id   AF-A0A9D6T0T7-F1
#
_cell.length_a   1.000
_cell.length_b   1.000
_cell.length_c   1.000
_cell.angle_alpha   90.00
_cell.angle_beta   90.00
_cell.angle_gamma   90.00
#
_symmetry.space_group_name_H-M   'P 1'
#
loop_
_entity.id
_entity.type
_entity.pdbx_description
1 polymer ?
#
loop_
_entity_poly.entity_id
_entity_poly.type
_entity_poly.pdbx_seq_one_letter_code
_entity_poly.pdbx_strand_id
1 'polypeptide(L)' 'MKFEVEIHQNEVKEWVATAVAWSVTVTGRTEKEALALLLDALAKHLRKSAGA' A
#
# COMPACT_ATOMS: atom_id res chain seq x y z
N MET A 1 12.06 -9.09 -3.64
CA MET A 1 11.59 -8.65 -2.31
C MET A 1 10.16 -9.12 -2.14
N LYS A 2 9.82 -9.80 -1.05
CA LYS A 2 8.46 -10.17 -0.68
C LYS A 2 8.10 -9.40 0.58
N PHE A 3 6.87 -8.93 0.69
CA PHE A 3 6.40 -8.20 1.85
C PHE A 3 4.93 -8.51 2.08
N GLU A 4 4.52 -8.49 3.34
CA GLU A 4 3.15 -8.72 3.72
C GLU A 4 2.33 -7.45 3.51
N VAL A 5 1.21 -7.64 2.81
CA VAL A 5 0.22 -6.61 2.56
C VAL A 5 -1.10 -7.13 3.08
N GLU A 6 -1.72 -6.35 3.95
CA GLU A 6 -3.08 -6.56 4.38
C GLU A 6 -4.01 -5.79 3.45
N ILE A 7 -4.93 -6.49 2.79
CA ILE A 7 -5.97 -5.89 1.95
C ILE A 7 -7.32 -6.27 2.54
N HIS A 8 -8.17 -5.27 2.78
CA HIS A 8 -9.54 -5.47 3.21
C HIS A 8 -10.45 -4.38 2.62
N GLN A 9 -11.74 -4.69 2.51
CA GLN A 9 -12.74 -3.71 2.11
C GLN A 9 -13.33 -3.04 3.36
N ASN A 10 -13.38 -1.72 3.38
CA ASN A 10 -13.97 -0.96 4.48
C ASN A 10 -15.51 -0.90 4.37
N GLU A 11 -16.16 -0.36 5.41
CA GLU A 11 -17.62 -0.21 5.49
C GLU A 11 -18.21 0.67 4.37
N VAL A 12 -17.38 1.52 3.77
CA VAL A 12 -17.71 2.42 2.67
C VAL A 12 -17.50 1.79 1.28
N LYS A 13 -17.18 0.48 1.24
CA LYS A 13 -16.84 -0.30 0.04
C LYS A 13 -15.55 0.09 -0.67
N GLU A 14 -14.68 0.84 -0.02
CA GLU A 14 -13.33 1.12 -0.53
C GLU A 14 -12.37 0.01 -0.13
N TRP A 15 -11.36 -0.21 -0.97
CA TRP A 15 -10.31 -1.18 -0.70
C TRP A 15 -9.16 -0.50 0.01
N VAL A 16 -8.85 -0.96 1.20
CA VAL A 16 -7.75 -0.49 2.02
C VAL A 16 -6.61 -1.50 1.89
N ALA A 17 -5.44 -1.03 1.47
CA ALA A 17 -4.23 -1.83 1.38
C ALA A 17 -3.18 -1.25 2.33
N THR A 18 -2.65 -2.08 3.21
CA THR A 18 -1.62 -1.69 4.19
C THR A 18 -0.40 -2.60 4.06
N ALA A 19 0.76 -2.00 3.77
CA ALA A 19 2.03 -2.69 3.84
C ALA A 19 2.50 -2.74 5.30
N VAL A 20 2.37 -3.90 5.93
CA VAL A 20 2.65 -4.11 7.36
C VAL A 20 4.11 -3.76 7.70
N ALA A 21 5.04 -4.15 6.84
CA ALA A 21 6.48 -3.95 7.07
C ALA A 21 6.94 -2.48 7.04
N TRP A 22 6.17 -1.57 6.45
CA TRP A 22 6.50 -0.14 6.39
C TRP A 22 5.41 0.76 6.96
N SER A 23 4.36 0.18 7.53
CA SER A 23 3.16 0.90 8.00
C SER A 23 2.62 1.91 6.98
N VAL A 24 2.70 1.57 5.69
CA VAL A 24 2.16 2.41 4.60
C VAL A 24 0.75 1.93 4.30
N THR A 25 -0.23 2.80 4.45
CA THR A 25 -1.64 2.52 4.15
C THR A 25 -2.11 3.38 2.97
N VAL A 26 -2.83 2.75 2.05
CA VAL A 26 -3.47 3.42 0.91
C VAL A 26 -4.90 2.91 0.75
N THR A 27 -5.74 3.72 0.15
CA THR A 27 -7.11 3.34 -0.21
C THR A 27 -7.31 3.47 -1.72
N GLY A 28 -8.07 2.55 -2.29
CA GLY A 28 -8.40 2.52 -3.71
C GLY A 28 -9.84 2.06 -3.93
N ARG A 29 -10.37 2.33 -5.12
CA ARG A 29 -11.74 1.91 -5.47
C ARG A 29 -11.86 0.42 -5.76
N THR A 30 -10.74 -0.24 -6.07
CA THR A 30 -10.65 -1.68 -6.36
C THR A 30 -9.37 -2.27 -5.74
N GLU A 31 -9.32 -3.58 -5.52
CA GLU A 31 -8.10 -4.26 -5.01
C GLU A 31 -6.86 -3.95 -5.83
N LYS A 32 -6.97 -4.03 -7.16
CA LYS A 32 -5.85 -3.77 -8.07
C LYS A 32 -5.34 -2.34 -7.95
N GLU A 33 -6.25 -1.38 -7.81
CA GLU A 33 -5.91 0.02 -7.67
C GLU A 33 -5.25 0.29 -6.31
N ALA A 34 -5.79 -0.25 -5.22
CA ALA A 34 -5.21 -0.15 -3.90
C ALA A 34 -3.80 -0.77 -3.85
N LEU A 35 -3.60 -1.94 -4.46
CA LEU A 35 -2.29 -2.57 -4.55
C LEU A 35 -1.31 -1.74 -5.42
N ALA A 36 -1.75 -1.20 -6.55
CA ALA A 36 -0.92 -0.34 -7.39
C ALA A 36 -0.49 0.94 -6.67
N LEU A 37 -1.43 1.58 -5.96
CA LEU A 37 -1.16 2.74 -5.11
C LEU A 37 -0.19 2.39 -3.99
N LEU A 38 -0.31 1.20 -3.41
CA LEU A 38 0.57 0.76 -2.34
C LEU A 38 1.99 0.60 -2.87
N LEU A 39 2.16 -0.03 -4.03
CA LEU A 39 3.45 -0.20 -4.69
C LEU A 39 4.10 1.15 -5.02
N ASP A 40 3.33 2.12 -5.51
CA ASP A 40 3.82 3.47 -5.82
C ASP A 40 4.25 4.22 -4.54
N ALA A 41 3.45 4.13 -3.48
CA ALA A 41 3.76 4.70 -2.17
C ALA A 41 5.02 4.06 -1.56
N LEU A 42 5.14 2.73 -1.67
CA LEU A 42 6.30 1.97 -1.22
C LEU A 42 7.56 2.34 -2.01
N ALA A 43 7.46 2.47 -3.34
CA ALA A 43 8.56 2.89 -4.19
C ALA A 43 9.06 4.30 -3.83
N LYS A 44 8.13 5.24 -3.59
CA LYS A 44 8.46 6.58 -3.08
C LYS A 44 9.12 6.54 -1.71
N HIS A 45 8.62 5.69 -0.82
CA HIS A 45 9.17 5.55 0.53
C HIS A 45 10.58 4.93 0.52
N LEU A 46 10.76 3.84 -0.21
CA LEU A 46 12.06 3.19 -0.43
C LEU A 46 13.05 4.14 -1.10
N ARG A 47 12.64 4.92 -2.11
CA ARG A 47 13.51 5.91 -2.75
C ARG A 47 13.92 7.03 -1.80
N LYS A 48 13.04 7.44 -0.88
CA LYS A 48 13.35 8.42 0.17
C LYS A 48 14.33 7.84 1.21
N SER A 49 14.14 6.59 1.60
CA SER A 49 14.99 5.92 2.59
C SER A 49 16.32 5.42 2.02
N ALA A 50 16.41 5.11 0.72
CA ALA A 50 17.63 4.67 0.06
C ALA A 50 18.55 5.83 -0.38
N GLY A 51 18.09 7.08 -0.23
CA GLY A 51 18.87 8.29 -0.51
C GLY A 51 19.41 9.00 0.74
N ALA A 52 19.37 8.36 1.92
CA ALA A 52 19.87 8.89 3.18
C ALA A 52 21.20 8.23 3.57
#